data_AF-A0A328FFD3-F1
#
_entry.id   AF-A0A328FFD3-F1
#
_cell.length_a   1.000
_cell.length_b   1.000
_cell.length_c   1.000
_cell.angle_alpha   90.00
_cell.angle_beta   90.00
_cell.angle_gamma   90.00
#
_symmetry.space_group_name_H-M   'P 1'
#
loop_
_entity.id
_entity.type
_entity.pdbx_description
1 polymer ?
#
loop_
_entity_poly.entity_id
_entity_poly.type
_entity_poly.pdbx_seq_one_letter_code
_entity_poly.pdbx_strand_id
1 'polypeptide(L)'
;MKKAADIIQTLLNEKLACYQELHLVLKAEKKAIGTIDLGMIWETTRAKKDLVGKIETLRNNILVTCQNHFPGMDKEMDKEPNSFSLNHLVHALPLTNKRKSDIRQIKRTIDKEKDIVAHFIKSNQTQVKKHLSVVDNIMDLIGNNVVQTRYTGKGMVTQGKKSNCLFMAQV
;
A
#
# COMPACT_ATOMS: atom_id res chain seq x y z
N MET A 1 0.51 13.95 -33.82
CA MET A 1 -0.07 12.73 -33.20
C MET A 1 0.96 11.68 -32.77
N LYS A 2 2.00 11.35 -33.56
CA LYS A 2 3.03 10.36 -33.14
C LYS A 2 3.65 10.67 -31.76
N LYS A 3 4.06 11.93 -31.53
CA LYS A 3 4.68 12.40 -30.29
C LYS A 3 3.85 12.14 -29.02
N ALA A 4 2.53 12.34 -29.07
CA ALA A 4 1.66 12.14 -27.90
C ALA A 4 1.53 10.65 -27.51
N ALA A 5 1.47 9.76 -28.50
CA ALA A 5 1.46 8.32 -28.24
C ALA A 5 2.79 7.85 -27.65
N ASP A 6 3.90 8.42 -28.12
CA ASP A 6 5.24 8.09 -27.63
C ASP A 6 5.39 8.54 -26.17
N ILE A 7 4.87 9.72 -25.80
CA ILE A 7 4.84 10.21 -24.41
C ILE A 7 3.99 9.29 -23.52
N ILE A 8 2.79 8.93 -23.95
CA ILE A 8 1.92 8.01 -23.18
C ILE A 8 2.60 6.66 -22.98
N GLN A 9 3.26 6.14 -24.02
CA GLN A 9 3.98 4.87 -23.93
C GLN A 9 5.14 4.95 -22.93
N THR A 10 5.90 6.05 -22.92
CA THR A 10 6.96 6.28 -21.92
C THR A 10 6.38 6.31 -20.51
N LEU A 11 5.32 7.08 -20.26
CA LEU A 11 4.67 7.17 -18.94
C LEU A 11 4.12 5.81 -18.47
N LEU A 12 3.62 4.98 -19.39
CA LEU A 12 3.16 3.64 -19.06
C LEU A 12 4.31 2.67 -18.73
N ASN A 13 5.43 2.78 -19.42
CA ASN A 13 6.63 2.01 -19.11
C ASN A 13 7.24 2.42 -17.76
N GLU A 14 7.29 3.72 -17.46
CA GLU A 14 7.71 4.22 -16.14
C GLU A 14 6.79 3.69 -15.05
N LYS A 15 5.47 3.69 -15.29
CA LYS A 15 4.50 3.13 -14.35
C LYS A 15 4.70 1.63 -14.13
N LEU A 16 5.01 0.88 -15.20
CA LEU A 16 5.34 -0.54 -15.10
C LEU A 16 6.59 -0.77 -14.26
N ALA A 17 7.65 0.02 -14.49
CA ALA A 17 8.89 -0.07 -13.71
C ALA A 17 8.63 0.18 -12.21
N CYS A 18 7.80 1.17 -11.86
CA CYS A 18 7.41 1.40 -10.46
C CYS A 18 6.70 0.19 -9.83
N TYR A 19 5.83 -0.51 -10.56
CA TYR A 19 5.19 -1.73 -10.05
C TYR A 19 6.18 -2.88 -9.86
N GLN A 20 7.16 -3.02 -10.75
CA GLN A 20 8.21 -4.03 -10.63
C GLN A 20 9.12 -3.74 -9.43
N GLU A 21 9.51 -2.48 -9.22
CA GLU A 21 10.23 -2.05 -8.02
C GLU A 21 9.42 -2.31 -6.75
N LEU A 22 8.12 -2.01 -6.77
CA LEU A 22 7.23 -2.25 -5.63
C LEU A 22 7.14 -3.74 -5.27
N HIS A 23 7.07 -4.62 -6.28
CA HIS A 23 7.15 -6.06 -6.06
C HIS A 23 8.46 -6.47 -5.38
N LEU A 24 9.61 -5.95 -5.81
CA LEU A 24 10.90 -6.23 -5.16
C LEU A 24 10.93 -5.77 -3.70
N VAL A 25 10.42 -4.56 -3.41
CA VAL A 25 10.31 -4.04 -2.05
C VAL A 25 9.42 -4.92 -1.19
N LEU A 26 8.28 -5.37 -1.69
CA LEU A 26 7.38 -6.27 -0.96
C LEU A 26 7.99 -7.65 -0.70
N LYS A 27 8.82 -8.15 -1.61
CA LYS A 27 9.59 -9.38 -1.42
C LYS A 27 10.67 -9.21 -0.36
N ALA A 28 11.34 -8.06 -0.31
CA ALA A 28 12.29 -7.72 0.75
C ALA A 28 11.59 -7.59 2.11
N GLU A 29 10.44 -6.91 2.15
CA GLU A 29 9.63 -6.80 3.36
C GLU A 29 9.21 -8.18 3.89
N LYS A 30 8.79 -9.11 3.03
CA LYS A 30 8.45 -10.48 3.43
C LYS A 30 9.60 -11.17 4.19
N LYS A 31 10.83 -10.99 3.71
CA LYS A 31 12.03 -11.54 4.37
C LYS A 31 12.28 -10.86 5.71
N ALA A 32 12.21 -9.53 5.74
CA ALA A 32 12.40 -8.73 6.95
C ALA A 32 11.37 -9.06 8.04
N ILE A 33 10.09 -9.27 7.68
CA ILE A 33 9.06 -9.75 8.61
C ILE A 33 9.44 -11.13 9.16
N GLY A 34 9.92 -12.04 8.31
CA GLY A 34 10.33 -13.38 8.73
C GLY A 34 11.50 -13.39 9.73
N THR A 35 12.42 -12.43 9.62
CA THR A 35 13.56 -12.28 10.53
C THR A 35 13.30 -11.27 11.65
N ILE A 36 12.11 -10.65 11.70
CA ILE A 36 11.74 -9.57 12.64
C ILE A 36 12.79 -8.43 12.61
N ASP A 37 13.26 -8.09 11.40
CA ASP A 37 14.17 -6.97 11.20
C ASP A 37 13.37 -5.67 11.12
N LEU A 38 13.20 -5.02 12.28
CA LEU A 38 12.45 -3.78 12.40
C LEU A 38 13.05 -2.66 11.53
N GLY A 39 14.38 -2.57 11.41
CA GLY A 39 15.03 -1.54 10.60
C GLY A 39 14.65 -1.67 9.13
N MET A 40 14.79 -2.87 8.58
CA MET A 40 14.40 -3.16 7.20
C MET A 40 12.89 -3.02 6.96
N ILE A 41 12.05 -3.31 7.95
CA ILE A 41 10.60 -3.06 7.86
C ILE A 41 10.30 -1.56 7.72
N TRP A 42 10.99 -0.70 8.48
CA TRP A 42 10.84 0.75 8.36
C TRP A 42 11.30 1.28 7.00
N GLU A 43 12.46 0.82 6.52
CA GLU A 43 12.99 1.21 5.21
C GLU A 43 12.08 0.79 4.07
N THR A 44 11.63 -0.47 4.06
CA THR A 44 10.69 -0.98 3.04
C THR A 44 9.34 -0.26 3.11
N THR A 45 8.88 0.13 4.29
CA THR A 45 7.66 0.94 4.45
C THR A 45 7.79 2.33 3.83
N ARG A 46 8.93 3.01 4.03
CA ARG A 46 9.21 4.30 3.38
C ARG A 46 9.26 4.14 1.86
N ALA A 47 10.01 3.17 1.36
CA ALA A 47 10.13 2.91 -0.08
C ALA A 47 8.77 2.60 -0.74
N LYS A 48 7.89 1.84 -0.07
CA LYS A 48 6.51 1.61 -0.54
C LYS A 48 5.73 2.91 -0.67
N LYS A 49 5.79 3.79 0.33
CA LYS A 49 5.08 5.08 0.31
C LYS A 49 5.53 5.95 -0.86
N ASP A 50 6.85 6.03 -1.09
CA ASP A 50 7.42 6.82 -2.18
C ASP A 50 7.02 6.26 -3.55
N LEU A 51 7.04 4.94 -3.73
CA LEU A 51 6.61 4.28 -4.96
C LEU A 51 5.12 4.46 -5.24
N VAL A 52 4.26 4.37 -4.22
CA VAL A 52 2.83 4.63 -4.37
C VAL A 52 2.59 6.08 -4.80
N GLY A 53 3.29 7.04 -4.17
CA GLY A 53 3.23 8.45 -4.58
C GLY A 53 3.62 8.65 -6.05
N LYS A 54 4.73 8.04 -6.50
CA LYS A 54 5.16 8.09 -7.92
C LYS A 54 4.10 7.49 -8.85
N ILE A 55 3.48 6.37 -8.50
CA ILE A 55 2.43 5.73 -9.30
C ILE A 55 1.20 6.63 -9.43
N GLU A 56 0.83 7.34 -8.37
CA GLU A 56 -0.26 8.32 -8.39
C GLU A 56 0.08 9.53 -9.25
N THR A 57 1.28 10.10 -9.11
CA THR A 57 1.74 11.19 -9.99
C THR A 57 1.74 10.76 -11.46
N LEU A 58 2.25 9.57 -11.77
CA LEU A 58 2.24 9.04 -13.14
C LEU A 58 0.81 8.84 -13.66
N ARG A 59 -0.13 8.39 -12.82
CA ARG A 59 -1.55 8.30 -13.21
C ARG A 59 -2.09 9.67 -13.60
N ASN A 60 -1.83 10.69 -12.80
CA ASN A 60 -2.28 12.06 -13.08
C ASN A 60 -1.63 12.63 -14.34
N ASN A 61 -0.33 12.39 -14.55
CA ASN A 61 0.38 12.83 -15.75
C ASN A 61 -0.18 12.18 -17.01
N ILE A 62 -0.52 10.88 -16.96
CA ILE A 62 -1.17 10.19 -18.09
C ILE A 62 -2.53 10.83 -18.39
N LEU A 63 -3.33 11.09 -17.36
CA LEU A 63 -4.64 11.75 -17.51
C LEU A 63 -4.50 13.12 -18.17
N VAL A 64 -3.67 14.00 -17.60
CA VAL A 64 -3.43 15.35 -18.14
C VAL A 64 -2.91 15.31 -19.57
N THR A 65 -1.98 14.40 -19.88
CA THR A 65 -1.46 14.22 -21.25
C THR A 65 -2.56 13.81 -22.22
N CYS A 66 -3.48 12.96 -21.78
CA CYS A 66 -4.60 12.52 -22.61
C CYS A 66 -5.61 13.64 -22.83
N GLN A 67 -5.94 14.42 -21.80
CA GLN A 67 -6.84 15.57 -21.91
C GLN A 67 -6.28 16.64 -22.86
N ASN A 68 -4.99 16.97 -22.71
CA ASN A 68 -4.34 18.02 -23.51
C ASN A 68 -4.19 17.66 -24.99
N HIS A 69 -3.98 16.38 -25.31
CA HIS A 69 -3.73 15.94 -26.69
C HIS A 69 -4.96 15.35 -27.39
N PHE A 70 -6.00 14.98 -26.65
CA PHE A 70 -7.23 14.38 -27.17
C PHE A 70 -8.47 15.03 -26.55
N PRO A 71 -8.77 16.29 -26.91
CA PRO A 71 -9.93 17.00 -26.40
C PRO A 71 -11.23 16.26 -26.76
N GLY A 72 -12.04 15.93 -25.76
CA GLY A 72 -13.28 15.14 -25.90
C GLY A 72 -13.27 13.77 -25.20
N MET A 73 -12.13 13.31 -24.71
CA MET A 73 -12.01 12.10 -23.87
C MET A 73 -12.70 12.20 -22.50
N ASP A 74 -12.90 13.43 -22.00
CA ASP A 74 -13.48 13.70 -20.68
C ASP A 74 -14.92 13.15 -20.54
N LYS A 75 -15.70 13.24 -21.62
CA LYS A 75 -17.12 12.85 -21.61
C LYS A 75 -17.39 11.37 -21.33
N GLU A 76 -16.41 10.50 -21.56
CA GLU A 76 -16.52 9.07 -21.24
C GLU A 76 -15.80 8.68 -19.95
N MET A 77 -14.75 9.41 -19.55
CA MET A 77 -14.01 9.15 -18.31
C MET A 77 -14.70 9.72 -17.06
N ASP A 78 -15.51 10.77 -17.21
CA ASP A 78 -16.26 11.42 -16.11
C ASP A 78 -17.43 10.59 -15.56
N LYS A 79 -17.83 9.49 -16.21
CA LYS A 79 -18.93 8.63 -15.73
C LYS A 79 -18.55 7.75 -14.54
N GLU A 80 -17.25 7.51 -14.32
CA GLU A 80 -16.76 6.81 -13.13
C GLU A 80 -15.45 7.44 -12.63
N PRO A 81 -15.49 8.39 -11.68
CA PRO A 81 -14.31 9.10 -11.17
C PRO A 81 -13.26 8.18 -10.53
N ASN A 82 -13.61 6.93 -10.20
CA ASN A 82 -12.70 5.93 -9.64
C ASN A 82 -12.13 4.93 -10.68
N SER A 83 -12.66 4.92 -11.90
CA SER A 83 -12.39 3.89 -12.91
C SER A 83 -11.52 4.45 -14.03
N PHE A 84 -10.26 4.75 -13.70
CA PHE A 84 -9.26 4.97 -14.75
C PHE A 84 -9.01 3.63 -15.48
N SER A 85 -9.81 3.37 -16.50
CA SER A 85 -9.66 2.18 -17.33
C SER A 85 -8.75 2.47 -18.51
N LEU A 86 -7.53 1.94 -18.45
CA LEU A 86 -6.58 2.00 -19.57
C LEU A 86 -7.16 1.42 -20.85
N ASN A 87 -8.17 0.53 -20.76
CA ASN A 87 -8.87 0.00 -21.93
C ASN A 87 -9.65 1.11 -22.66
N HIS A 88 -10.43 1.90 -21.94
CA HIS A 88 -11.15 3.04 -22.53
C HIS A 88 -10.16 4.03 -23.15
N LEU A 89 -9.03 4.28 -22.48
CA LEU A 89 -7.94 5.11 -23.01
C LEU A 89 -7.42 4.58 -24.36
N VAL A 90 -7.07 3.29 -24.44
CA VAL A 90 -6.57 2.65 -25.67
C VAL A 90 -7.58 2.71 -26.81
N HIS A 91 -8.86 2.51 -26.50
CA HIS A 91 -9.92 2.50 -27.49
C HIS A 91 -10.20 3.91 -28.05
N ALA A 92 -10.29 4.91 -27.18
CA ALA A 92 -10.59 6.29 -27.53
C ALA A 92 -9.41 7.05 -28.18
N LEU A 93 -8.17 6.59 -28.01
CA LEU A 93 -7.01 7.20 -28.67
C LEU A 93 -7.05 6.96 -30.21
N PRO A 94 -6.93 8.00 -31.07
CA PRO A 94 -6.86 7.86 -32.53
C PRO A 94 -5.45 7.43 -32.97
N LEU A 95 -5.04 6.23 -32.56
CA LEU A 95 -3.74 5.63 -32.86
C LEU A 95 -3.84 4.52 -33.90
N THR A 96 -2.73 4.24 -34.59
CA THR A 96 -2.63 3.09 -35.48
C THR A 96 -2.79 1.77 -34.71
N ASN A 97 -3.32 0.74 -35.37
CA ASN A 97 -3.59 -0.56 -34.75
C ASN A 97 -2.34 -1.18 -34.07
N LYS A 98 -1.15 -0.98 -34.65
CA LYS A 98 0.14 -1.42 -34.08
C LYS A 98 0.44 -0.72 -32.74
N ARG A 99 0.31 0.61 -32.65
CA ARG A 99 0.54 1.32 -31.38
C ARG A 99 -0.50 0.96 -30.33
N LYS A 100 -1.76 0.73 -30.75
CA LYS A 100 -2.81 0.22 -29.86
C LYS A 100 -2.51 -1.19 -29.34
N SER A 101 -1.86 -2.07 -30.12
CA SER A 101 -1.47 -3.39 -29.61
C SER A 101 -0.34 -3.29 -28.58
N ASP A 102 0.64 -2.43 -28.82
CA ASP A 102 1.78 -2.25 -27.91
C ASP A 102 1.32 -1.72 -26.54
N ILE A 103 0.46 -0.70 -26.53
CA ILE A 103 -0.13 -0.16 -25.30
C ILE A 103 -0.98 -1.21 -24.58
N ARG A 104 -1.75 -2.05 -25.32
CA ARG A 104 -2.50 -3.17 -24.74
C ARG A 104 -1.60 -4.20 -24.10
N GLN A 105 -0.46 -4.50 -24.71
CA GLN A 105 0.52 -5.42 -24.16
C GLN A 105 1.11 -4.86 -22.86
N ILE A 106 1.54 -3.60 -22.84
CA ILE A 106 2.05 -2.94 -21.62
C ILE A 106 0.99 -2.96 -20.52
N LYS A 107 -0.27 -2.65 -20.84
CA LYS A 107 -1.37 -2.74 -19.88
C LYS A 107 -1.50 -4.14 -19.28
N ARG A 108 -1.54 -5.18 -20.11
CA ARG A 108 -1.63 -6.57 -19.62
C ARG A 108 -0.49 -6.91 -18.67
N THR A 109 0.72 -6.41 -18.95
CA THR A 109 1.87 -6.60 -18.06
C THR A 109 1.68 -5.85 -16.74
N ILE A 110 1.20 -4.59 -16.77
CA ILE A 110 0.87 -3.83 -15.55
C ILE A 110 -0.21 -4.54 -14.73
N ASP A 111 -1.25 -5.06 -15.37
CA ASP A 111 -2.34 -5.77 -14.69
C ASP A 111 -1.80 -7.04 -13.99
N LYS A 112 -0.91 -7.80 -14.66
CA LYS A 112 -0.21 -8.94 -14.03
C LYS A 112 0.65 -8.53 -12.84
N GLU A 113 1.43 -7.46 -12.95
CA GLU A 113 2.27 -6.97 -11.84
C GLU A 113 1.43 -6.49 -10.65
N LYS A 114 0.26 -5.87 -10.91
CA LYS A 114 -0.69 -5.51 -9.85
C LYS A 114 -1.21 -6.74 -9.11
N ASP A 115 -1.54 -7.82 -9.82
CA ASP A 115 -1.99 -9.06 -9.20
C ASP A 115 -0.89 -9.66 -8.31
N ILE A 116 0.36 -9.65 -8.77
CA ILE A 116 1.53 -10.08 -7.99
C ILE A 116 1.69 -9.22 -6.74
N VAL A 117 1.67 -7.90 -6.88
CA VAL A 117 1.76 -6.94 -5.77
C VAL A 117 0.64 -7.18 -4.75
N ALA A 118 -0.61 -7.36 -5.20
CA ALA A 118 -1.75 -7.63 -4.33
C ALA A 118 -1.57 -8.94 -3.55
N HIS A 119 -1.06 -9.99 -4.20
CA HIS A 119 -0.73 -11.25 -3.55
C HIS A 119 0.30 -11.06 -2.43
N PHE A 120 1.39 -10.33 -2.70
CA PHE A 120 2.42 -10.06 -1.70
C PHE A 120 1.92 -9.21 -0.53
N ILE A 121 1.14 -8.16 -0.79
CA ILE A 121 0.53 -7.34 0.28
C ILE A 121 -0.30 -8.21 1.21
N LYS A 122 -1.18 -9.06 0.65
CA LYS A 122 -2.01 -9.97 1.44
C LYS A 122 -1.16 -10.96 2.24
N SER A 123 -0.14 -11.55 1.61
CA SER A 123 0.78 -12.49 2.28
C SER A 123 1.51 -11.82 3.46
N ASN A 124 2.09 -10.64 3.23
CA ASN A 124 2.83 -9.90 4.25
C ASN A 124 1.91 -9.50 5.41
N GLN A 125 0.71 -9.02 5.12
CA GLN A 125 -0.30 -8.69 6.13
C GLN A 125 -0.66 -9.90 7.00
N THR A 126 -0.88 -11.07 6.39
CA THR A 126 -1.13 -12.31 7.14
C THR A 126 0.04 -12.67 8.05
N GLN A 127 1.27 -12.51 7.57
CA GLN A 127 2.47 -12.85 8.35
C GLN A 127 2.66 -11.91 9.54
N VAL A 128 2.49 -10.60 9.35
CA VAL A 128 2.52 -9.61 10.45
C VAL A 128 1.48 -9.95 11.51
N LYS A 129 0.23 -10.24 11.11
CA LYS A 129 -0.84 -10.63 12.04
C LYS A 129 -0.48 -11.88 12.86
N LYS A 130 0.13 -12.88 12.23
CA LYS A 130 0.61 -14.08 12.94
C LYS A 130 1.66 -13.72 13.99
N HIS A 131 2.65 -12.90 13.66
CA HIS A 131 3.65 -12.47 14.63
C HIS A 131 3.04 -11.65 15.79
N LEU A 132 2.12 -10.73 15.50
CA LEU A 132 1.42 -9.96 16.54
C LEU A 132 0.60 -10.85 17.47
N SER A 133 -0.09 -11.87 16.95
CA SER A 133 -0.84 -12.79 17.82
C SER A 133 0.03 -13.57 18.80
N VAL A 134 1.30 -13.83 18.46
CA VAL A 134 2.24 -14.44 19.42
C VAL A 134 2.61 -13.46 20.53
N VAL A 135 2.81 -12.18 20.19
CA VAL A 135 3.04 -11.12 21.18
C VAL A 135 1.83 -10.98 22.10
N ASP A 136 0.62 -10.95 21.55
CA ASP A 136 -0.63 -10.88 22.33
C ASP A 136 -0.73 -12.07 23.30
N ASN A 137 -0.47 -13.29 22.84
CA ASN A 137 -0.48 -14.49 23.68
C ASN A 137 0.56 -14.43 24.82
N ILE A 138 1.76 -13.90 24.55
CA ILE A 138 2.79 -13.71 25.59
C ILE A 138 2.34 -12.66 26.61
N MET A 139 1.77 -11.54 26.13
CA MET A 139 1.26 -10.48 27.01
C MET A 139 0.09 -10.98 27.87
N ASP A 140 -0.79 -11.81 27.32
CA ASP A 140 -1.86 -12.47 28.06
C ASP A 140 -1.30 -13.42 29.13
N LEU A 141 -0.26 -14.21 28.80
CA LEU A 141 0.39 -15.09 29.78
C LEU A 141 1.03 -14.30 30.93
N ILE A 142 1.72 -13.20 30.63
CA ILE A 142 2.33 -12.33 31.63
C ILE A 142 1.25 -11.62 32.46
N GLY A 143 0.20 -11.10 31.82
CA GLY A 143 -0.90 -10.37 32.45
C GLY A 143 -1.86 -11.24 33.26
N ASN A 144 -1.91 -12.55 32.99
CA ASN A 144 -2.74 -13.52 33.71
C ASN A 144 -2.09 -14.09 34.98
N ASN A 145 -0.97 -13.53 35.45
CA ASN A 145 -0.48 -13.80 36.80
C ASN A 145 -1.43 -13.20 37.84
N VAL A 146 -2.32 -14.04 38.38
CA VAL A 146 -3.33 -13.72 39.42
C VAL A 146 -2.70 -13.11 40.70
N VAL A 147 -1.38 -13.23 40.87
CA VAL A 147 -0.65 -12.79 42.06
C VAL A 147 -0.07 -11.37 41.93
N GLN A 148 0.03 -10.79 40.72
CA GLN A 148 0.62 -9.46 40.56
C GLN A 148 -0.44 -8.35 40.42
N THR A 149 -0.29 -7.32 41.25
CA THR A 149 -1.03 -6.06 41.21
C THR A 149 -1.11 -5.50 39.79
N ARG A 150 -2.33 -5.38 39.28
CA ARG A 150 -2.58 -4.86 37.93
C ARG A 150 -2.38 -3.35 37.91
N TYR A 151 -1.54 -2.86 37.00
CA TYR A 151 -1.39 -1.45 36.71
C TYR A 151 -2.42 -1.05 35.63
N THR A 152 -3.37 -0.19 35.97
CA THR A 152 -4.51 0.15 35.10
C THR A 152 -4.32 1.46 34.34
N GLY A 153 -3.10 1.99 34.28
CA GLY A 153 -2.82 3.31 33.69
C GLY A 153 -3.25 4.51 34.55
N LYS A 154 -3.85 4.27 35.73
CA LYS A 154 -4.13 5.28 36.77
C LYS A 154 -3.55 4.93 38.15
N GLY A 155 -2.74 3.88 38.24
CA GLY A 155 -2.20 3.33 39.48
C GLY A 155 -2.35 1.80 39.55
N MET A 156 -1.85 1.20 40.64
CA MET A 156 -1.99 -0.24 40.91
C MET A 156 -3.25 -0.53 41.72
N VAL A 157 -4.01 -1.55 41.33
CA VAL A 157 -5.18 -2.03 42.10
C VAL A 157 -4.89 -3.43 42.64
N THR A 158 -4.72 -3.55 43.95
CA THR A 158 -4.74 -4.84 44.65
C THR A 158 -6.19 -5.31 44.77
N GLN A 159 -6.53 -6.47 44.21
CA GLN A 159 -7.80 -7.14 44.52
C GLN A 159 -7.72 -7.73 45.93
N GLY A 160 -8.05 -6.94 46.92
CA GLY A 160 -8.14 -7.37 48.30
C GLY A 160 -8.94 -6.36 49.11
N LYS A 161 -10.14 -6.77 49.56
CA LYS A 161 -10.97 -6.00 50.49
C LYS A 161 -10.16 -5.60 51.73
N LYS A 162 -9.76 -4.33 51.83
CA LYS A 162 -9.65 -3.56 53.07
C LYS A 162 -9.51 -2.07 52.72
N SER A 163 -10.50 -1.29 53.14
CA SER A 163 -10.51 0.16 53.08
C SER A 163 -9.53 0.73 54.11
N ASN A 164 -8.28 0.95 53.72
CA ASN A 164 -7.36 1.80 54.47
C ASN A 164 -6.75 2.81 53.50
N CYS A 165 -7.30 4.03 53.52
CA CYS A 165 -6.73 5.19 52.84
C CYS A 165 -5.30 5.40 53.38
N LEU A 166 -4.30 5.31 52.50
CA LEU A 166 -2.88 5.52 52.84
C LEU A 166 -2.29 6.77 52.19
N PHE A 167 -3.11 7.75 51.84
CA PHE A 167 -2.63 9.07 51.42
C PHE A 167 -3.47 10.18 52.05
N MET A 168 -2.93 10.83 53.09
CA MET A 168 -3.28 12.21 53.41
C MET A 168 -2.42 13.13 52.53
N ALA A 169 -3.07 14.03 51.80
CA ALA A 169 -2.38 15.14 51.15
C ALA A 169 -2.19 16.27 52.19
N GLN A 170 -0.94 16.74 52.35
CA GLN A 170 -0.67 18.00 53.04
C GLN A 170 -0.89 19.17 52.07
N VAL A 171 -1.68 20.16 52.51
CA VAL A 171 -1.73 21.52 51.98
C VAL A 171 -0.95 22.40 52.94
#